data_AF-A0A2S2P4L7-F1
#
_entry.id   AF-A0A2S2P4L7-F1
#
_cell.length_a   1.000
_cell.length_b   1.000
_cell.length_c   1.000
_cell.angle_alpha   90.00
_cell.angle_beta   90.00
_cell.angle_gamma   90.00
#
_symmetry.space_group_name_H-M   'P 1'
#
loop_
_entity.id
_entity.type
_entity.pdbx_description
1 polymer ?
#
loop_
_entity_poly.entity_id
_entity_poly.type
_entity_poly.pdbx_seq_one_letter_code
_entity_poly.pdbx_strand_id
1 'polypeptide(L)'
;MSTCIINMPISLGLQKNSPLKPAVDRFLRRVIEAGLVKKWLNDVMLDTVILEEPQQIEEVKALMDLKKLYGAFIVLVAGYILSILVLLFEIGYWYGVVKKDPLYDEYSLNCYYAQK
;
A
#
# COMPACT_ATOMS: atom_id res chain seq x y z
N MET A 1 18.59 10.65 -6.45
CA MET A 1 19.84 10.70 -5.66
C MET A 1 19.84 11.94 -4.76
N SER A 2 19.07 11.93 -3.67
CA SER A 2 18.82 13.14 -2.86
C SER A 2 19.83 13.38 -1.75
N THR A 3 20.72 12.45 -1.41
CA THR A 3 21.76 12.67 -0.39
C THR A 3 23.00 11.80 -0.61
N CYS A 4 23.82 12.15 -1.60
CA CYS A 4 25.16 11.56 -1.72
C CYS A 4 26.10 12.23 -0.69
N ILE A 5 26.33 11.57 0.44
CA ILE A 5 27.17 12.06 1.55
C ILE A 5 28.65 11.72 1.32
N ILE A 6 28.95 10.76 0.42
CA ILE A 6 30.30 10.27 0.15
C ILE A 6 30.65 10.53 -1.32
N ASN A 7 31.47 11.55 -1.57
CA ASN A 7 32.03 11.81 -2.89
C ASN A 7 33.25 10.89 -3.11
N MET A 8 33.04 9.72 -3.70
CA MET A 8 34.12 8.82 -4.14
C MET A 8 34.38 9.02 -5.64
N PRO A 9 35.41 9.80 -6.02
CA PRO A 9 35.77 9.94 -7.42
C PRO A 9 36.41 8.66 -7.97
N ILE A 10 36.06 8.30 -9.19
CA ILE A 10 36.67 7.18 -9.91
C ILE A 10 37.96 7.68 -10.56
N SER A 11 39.07 6.99 -10.30
CA SER A 11 40.39 7.35 -10.86
C SER A 11 41.01 6.17 -11.59
N LEU A 12 41.71 6.45 -12.69
CA LEU A 12 42.47 5.44 -13.43
C LEU A 12 43.93 5.42 -12.95
N GLY A 13 44.35 4.29 -12.37
CA GLY A 13 45.73 4.09 -11.92
C GLY A 13 46.64 3.62 -13.05
N LEU A 14 47.81 4.24 -13.19
CA LEU A 14 48.91 3.76 -14.05
C LEU A 14 50.13 3.43 -13.20
N GLN A 15 51.02 2.58 -13.72
CA GLN A 15 52.28 2.26 -13.06
C GLN A 15 53.13 3.52 -12.84
N LYS A 16 53.79 3.59 -11.68
CA LYS A 16 54.63 4.74 -11.28
C LYS A 16 55.67 5.02 -12.37
N ASN A 17 55.77 6.28 -12.79
CA ASN A 17 56.65 6.77 -13.86
C ASN A 17 56.40 6.21 -15.26
N SER A 18 55.18 5.74 -15.55
CA SER A 18 54.81 5.38 -16.92
C SER A 18 54.88 6.62 -17.84
N PRO A 19 55.58 6.55 -18.98
CA PRO A 19 55.66 7.66 -19.95
C PRO A 19 54.30 7.95 -20.61
N LEU A 20 53.31 7.07 -20.46
CA LEU A 20 51.96 7.24 -21.00
C LEU A 20 51.07 8.15 -20.16
N LYS A 21 51.42 8.39 -18.88
CA LYS A 21 50.61 9.22 -17.97
C LYS A 21 50.21 10.58 -18.56
N PRO A 22 51.11 11.41 -19.11
CA PRO A 22 50.73 12.72 -19.66
C PRO A 22 49.86 12.64 -20.92
N ALA A 23 50.00 11.58 -21.72
CA ALA A 23 49.19 11.39 -22.91
C ALA A 23 47.76 10.99 -22.56
N VAL A 24 47.62 10.05 -21.61
CA VAL A 24 46.32 9.58 -21.10
C VAL A 24 45.57 10.71 -20.42
N ASP A 25 46.22 11.50 -19.58
CA ASP A 25 45.58 12.61 -18.86
C ASP A 25 45.03 13.67 -19.82
N ARG A 26 45.80 14.03 -20.85
CA ARG A 26 45.35 14.97 -21.90
C ARG A 26 44.17 14.42 -22.69
N PHE A 27 44.18 13.13 -23.00
CA PHE A 27 43.07 12.48 -23.70
C PHE A 27 41.81 12.45 -22.83
N LEU A 28 41.93 12.02 -21.57
CA LEU A 28 40.83 11.96 -20.62
C LEU A 28 40.17 13.32 -20.45
N ARG A 29 40.99 14.37 -20.31
CA ARG A 29 40.51 15.75 -20.19
C ARG A 29 39.69 16.19 -21.39
N ARG A 30 40.13 15.88 -22.63
CA ARG A 30 39.35 16.17 -23.85
C ARG A 30 38.03 15.41 -23.91
N VAL A 31 38.02 14.13 -23.50
CA VAL A 31 36.81 13.29 -23.51
C VAL A 31 35.80 13.78 -22.47
N ILE A 32 36.28 14.26 -21.32
CA ILE A 32 35.45 14.88 -20.27
C ILE A 32 34.89 16.23 -20.77
N GLU A 33 35.74 17.09 -21.30
CA GLU A 33 35.36 18.43 -21.83
C GLU A 33 34.36 18.32 -23.00
N ALA A 34 34.50 17.29 -23.85
CA ALA A 34 33.55 16.98 -24.91
C ALA A 34 32.23 16.36 -24.42
N GLY A 35 32.09 16.06 -23.13
CA GLY A 35 30.86 15.52 -22.54
C GLY A 35 30.59 14.04 -22.85
N LEU A 36 31.52 13.35 -23.51
CA LEU A 36 31.39 11.92 -23.86
C LEU A 36 31.22 11.05 -22.63
N VAL A 37 31.94 11.35 -21.54
CA VAL A 37 31.82 10.62 -20.26
C VAL A 37 30.41 10.76 -19.68
N LYS A 38 29.84 11.97 -19.71
CA LYS A 38 28.49 12.24 -19.19
C LYS A 38 27.43 11.49 -20.00
N LYS A 39 27.57 11.49 -21.34
CA LYS A 39 26.66 10.74 -22.22
C LYS A 39 26.73 9.23 -21.94
N TRP A 40 27.95 8.68 -21.90
CA TRP A 40 28.16 7.25 -21.64
C TRP A 40 27.61 6.83 -20.27
N LEU A 41 27.86 7.62 -19.23
CA LEU A 41 27.35 7.32 -17.90
C LEU A 41 25.83 7.36 -17.84
N ASN A 42 25.19 8.29 -18.55
CA ASN A 42 23.74 8.33 -18.64
C ASN A 42 23.16 7.12 -19.39
N ASP A 43 23.83 6.68 -20.46
CA ASP A 43 23.43 5.52 -21.26
C ASP A 43 23.49 4.22 -20.44
N VAL A 44 24.59 4.00 -19.72
CA VAL A 44 24.78 2.81 -18.87
C VAL A 44 23.88 2.86 -17.63
N MET A 45 23.68 4.03 -17.01
CA MET A 45 22.80 4.14 -15.84
C MET A 45 21.31 4.00 -16.19
N LEU A 46 20.88 4.36 -17.41
CA LEU A 46 19.50 4.15 -17.84
C LEU A 46 19.12 2.66 -17.77
N ASP A 47 19.99 1.77 -18.24
CA ASP A 47 19.75 0.32 -18.17
C ASP A 47 19.61 -0.17 -16.71
N THR A 48 20.38 0.39 -15.78
CA THR A 48 20.28 0.01 -14.35
C THR A 48 19.06 0.62 -13.66
N VAL A 49 18.67 1.84 -14.02
CA VAL A 49 17.52 2.54 -13.42
C VAL A 49 16.20 1.90 -13.86
N ILE A 50 16.09 1.44 -15.11
CA ILE A 50 14.90 0.73 -15.62
C ILE A 50 14.69 -0.60 -14.88
N LEU A 51 15.77 -1.23 -14.40
CA LEU A 51 15.70 -2.46 -13.60
C LEU A 51 15.37 -2.21 -12.11
N GLU A 52 15.72 -1.05 -11.57
CA GLU A 52 15.47 -0.65 -10.17
C GLU A 52 14.14 0.10 -9.95
N GLU A 53 13.45 0.50 -11.03
CA GLU A 53 12.18 1.23 -10.98
C GLU A 53 11.01 0.54 -10.23
N PRO A 54 10.92 -0.79 -10.02
CA PRO A 54 9.83 -1.33 -9.22
C PRO A 54 9.98 -1.09 -7.70
N GLN A 55 11.13 -0.62 -7.20
CA GLN A 55 11.40 -0.59 -5.75
C GLN A 55 11.28 0.78 -5.08
N GLN A 56 11.37 1.89 -5.81
CA GLN A 56 11.35 3.24 -5.21
C GLN A 56 9.95 3.86 -5.01
N ILE A 57 8.89 3.16 -5.41
CA ILE A 57 7.49 3.60 -5.17
C ILE A 57 7.03 3.25 -3.73
N GLU A 58 7.90 2.69 -2.88
CA GLU A 58 7.57 2.29 -1.51
C GLU A 58 7.42 3.46 -0.50
N GLU A 59 7.71 4.71 -0.88
CA GLU A 59 7.68 5.84 0.07
C GLU A 59 6.36 6.64 0.12
N VAL A 60 5.30 6.25 -0.59
CA VAL A 60 3.95 6.76 -0.26
C VAL A 60 3.33 5.88 0.84
N LYS A 61 4.02 5.81 1.98
CA LYS A 61 3.44 5.30 3.22
C LYS A 61 2.33 6.27 3.65
N ALA A 62 1.09 5.81 3.55
CA ALA A 62 -0.15 6.43 4.02
C ALA A 62 -1.04 7.16 3.00
N LEU A 63 -1.14 6.69 1.75
CA LEU A 63 -2.44 6.75 1.09
C LEU A 63 -3.28 5.58 1.61
N MET A 64 -4.26 5.88 2.46
CA MET A 64 -5.24 4.91 2.94
C MET A 64 -6.11 4.48 1.76
N ASP A 65 -5.66 3.42 1.09
CA ASP A 65 -6.35 2.86 -0.07
C ASP A 65 -7.67 2.21 0.39
N LEU A 66 -8.77 2.57 -0.26
CA LEU A 66 -10.11 2.00 -0.05
C LEU A 66 -10.10 0.47 -0.14
N LYS A 67 -9.16 -0.08 -0.91
CA LYS A 67 -8.97 -1.53 -1.03
C LYS A 67 -8.67 -2.21 0.31
N LYS A 68 -7.99 -1.54 1.24
CA LYS A 68 -7.70 -2.07 2.59
C LYS A 68 -8.91 -1.98 3.53
N LEU A 69 -9.82 -1.03 3.29
CA LEU A 69 -11.04 -0.81 4.08
C LEU A 69 -12.20 -1.74 3.69
N TYR A 70 -12.09 -2.47 2.58
CA TYR A 70 -13.14 -3.36 2.09
C TYR A 70 -13.56 -4.42 3.13
N GLY A 71 -12.62 -4.94 3.93
CA GLY A 71 -12.93 -5.89 5.00
C GLY A 71 -13.85 -5.31 6.07
N ALA A 72 -13.67 -4.04 6.44
CA ALA A 72 -14.53 -3.38 7.42
C ALA A 72 -15.95 -3.17 6.88
N PHE A 73 -16.09 -2.85 5.59
CA PHE A 73 -17.40 -2.75 4.93
C PHE A 73 -18.13 -4.09 4.89
N ILE A 74 -17.44 -5.19 4.60
CA ILE A 74 -18.06 -6.53 4.59
C ILE A 74 -18.63 -6.87 5.97
N VAL A 75 -17.85 -6.66 7.04
CA VAL A 75 -18.28 -6.97 8.41
C VAL A 75 -19.49 -6.12 8.80
N LEU A 76 -19.48 -4.83 8.44
CA LEU A 76 -20.58 -3.92 8.72
C LEU A 76 -21.87 -4.36 8.00
N VAL A 77 -21.80 -4.70 6.71
CA VAL A 77 -22.95 -5.20 5.94
C VAL A 77 -23.48 -6.52 6.52
N ALA A 78 -22.58 -7.45 6.86
CA ALA A 78 -22.97 -8.73 7.46
C ALA A 78 -23.68 -8.53 8.82
N GLY A 79 -23.20 -7.60 9.64
CA GLY A 79 -23.83 -7.26 10.92
C GLY A 79 -25.24 -6.69 10.75
N TYR A 80 -25.44 -5.78 9.80
CA TYR A 80 -26.78 -5.25 9.50
C TYR A 80 -27.75 -6.33 9.02
N ILE A 81 -27.31 -7.23 8.13
CA ILE A 81 -28.15 -8.34 7.64
C ILE A 81 -28.56 -9.24 8.81
N LEU A 82 -27.63 -9.60 9.68
CA LEU A 82 -27.90 -10.47 10.82
C LEU A 82 -28.88 -9.80 11.80
N SER A 83 -28.71 -8.50 12.07
CA SER A 83 -29.63 -7.74 12.93
C SER A 83 -31.05 -7.68 12.36
N ILE A 84 -31.20 -7.45 11.06
CA ILE A 84 -32.50 -7.45 10.38
C ILE A 84 -33.16 -8.83 10.46
N LEU A 85 -32.40 -9.91 10.26
CA LEU A 85 -32.93 -11.27 10.36
C LEU A 85 -33.45 -11.55 11.77
N VAL A 86 -32.70 -11.22 12.82
CA VAL A 86 -33.13 -11.40 14.22
C VAL A 86 -34.44 -10.65 14.50
N LEU A 87 -34.53 -9.40 14.04
CA LEU A 87 -35.73 -8.58 14.19
C LEU A 87 -36.94 -9.19 13.46
N LEU A 88 -36.75 -9.70 12.24
CA LEU A 88 -37.82 -10.38 11.49
C LEU A 88 -38.26 -11.67 12.19
N PHE A 89 -37.33 -12.44 12.76
CA PHE A 89 -37.68 -13.63 13.54
C PHE A 89 -38.48 -13.28 14.79
N GLU A 90 -38.09 -12.22 15.51
CA GLU A 90 -38.81 -11.75 16.69
C GLU A 90 -40.24 -11.31 16.33
N ILE A 91 -40.40 -10.53 15.26
CA ILE A 91 -41.72 -10.13 14.75
C ILE A 91 -42.53 -11.36 14.34
N GLY A 92 -41.94 -12.29 13.59
CA GLY A 92 -42.61 -13.52 13.16
C GLY A 92 -43.06 -14.37 14.35
N TYR A 93 -42.21 -14.51 15.37
CA TYR A 93 -42.54 -15.21 16.61
C TYR A 93 -43.67 -14.50 17.37
N TRP A 94 -43.63 -13.17 17.43
CA TRP A 94 -44.67 -12.36 18.07
C TRP A 94 -46.04 -12.54 17.41
N TYR A 95 -46.11 -12.45 16.08
CA TYR A 95 -47.36 -12.62 15.35
C TYR A 95 -47.86 -14.06 15.32
N GLY A 96 -46.96 -15.04 15.18
CA GLY A 96 -47.32 -16.45 14.99
C GLY A 96 -47.64 -17.20 16.27
N VAL A 97 -46.91 -16.92 17.35
CA VAL A 97 -47.03 -17.61 18.64
C VAL A 97 -47.74 -16.72 19.64
N VAL A 98 -47.20 -15.54 19.93
CA VAL A 98 -47.66 -14.70 21.04
C VAL A 98 -49.07 -14.16 20.81
N LYS A 99 -49.37 -13.59 19.63
CA LYS A 99 -50.71 -13.05 19.31
C LYS A 99 -51.79 -14.10 19.08
N LYS A 100 -51.39 -15.35 18.79
CA LYS A 100 -52.31 -16.45 18.48
C LYS A 100 -52.72 -17.23 19.73
N ASP A 101 -52.01 -17.04 20.83
CA ASP A 101 -52.37 -17.64 22.11
C ASP A 101 -53.70 -17.04 22.63
N PRO A 102 -54.69 -17.88 23.02
CA PRO A 102 -56.03 -17.43 23.42
C PRO A 102 -56.07 -16.64 24.74
N LEU A 103 -54.93 -16.54 25.45
CA LEU A 103 -54.72 -15.77 26.67
C LEU A 103 -53.98 -14.44 26.42
N TYR A 104 -53.65 -14.14 25.16
CA TYR A 104 -53.00 -12.88 24.81
C TYR A 104 -54.00 -11.73 24.82
N ASP A 105 -53.82 -10.81 25.76
CA ASP A 105 -54.54 -9.54 25.85
C ASP A 105 -53.54 -8.39 25.71
N GLU A 106 -53.75 -7.54 24.71
CA GLU A 106 -52.87 -6.42 24.32
C GLU A 106 -52.72 -5.39 25.46
N TYR A 107 -53.71 -5.30 26.35
CA TYR A 107 -53.74 -4.35 27.46
C TYR A 107 -53.23 -4.93 28.79
N SER A 108 -52.96 -6.24 28.88
CA SER A 108 -52.51 -6.91 30.12
C SER A 108 -51.36 -7.91 29.92
N LEU A 109 -50.33 -7.49 29.16
CA LEU A 109 -49.08 -8.24 28.91
C LEU A 109 -48.43 -8.86 30.16
N ASN A 110 -48.51 -8.21 31.32
CA ASN A 110 -47.95 -8.70 32.58
C ASN A 110 -48.60 -10.02 33.05
N CYS A 111 -49.89 -10.24 32.78
CA CYS A 111 -50.59 -11.46 33.17
C CYS A 111 -50.21 -12.66 32.27
N TYR A 112 -50.01 -12.40 30.97
CA TYR A 112 -49.57 -13.42 30.01
C TYR A 112 -48.15 -13.94 30.30
N TYR A 113 -47.20 -13.07 30.63
CA TYR A 113 -45.84 -13.48 31.00
C TYR A 113 -45.71 -14.03 32.43
N ALA A 114 -46.65 -13.73 33.33
CA ALA A 114 -46.67 -14.30 34.69
C ALA A 114 -47.17 -15.75 34.72
N GLN A 115 -47.90 -16.18 33.69
CA GLN A 115 -48.48 -17.53 33.58
C GLN A 115 -47.66 -18.51 32.72
N LYS A 116 -46.61 -18.02 32.05
CA LYS A 116 -45.75 -18.79 31.13
C LYS A 116 -44.37 -19.01 31.74
#